data_AF-A0A7H4N7K8-F1
#
_entry.id   AF-A0A7H4N7K8-F1
#
_cell.length_a   1.000
_cell.length_b   1.000
_cell.length_c   1.000
_cell.angle_alpha   90.00
_cell.angle_beta   90.00
_cell.angle_gamma   90.00
#
_symmetry.space_group_name_H-M   'P 1'
#
loop_
_entity.id
_entity.type
_entity.pdbx_description
1 polymer ?
#
loop_
_entity_poly.entity_id
_entity_poly.type
_entity_poly.pdbx_seq_one_letter_code
_entity_poly.pdbx_strand_id
1 'polypeptide(L)' 'MTYTVALTGGIGSGKSTVADAFSHLGVNVIDADIIARQVVEPGTPG' A
#
# COMPACT_ATOMS: atom_id res chain seq x y z
N MET A 1 7.55 -11.00 14.78
CA MET A 1 8.23 -10.54 13.55
C MET A 1 7.35 -10.88 12.38
N THR A 2 7.09 -9.92 11.49
CA THR A 2 6.23 -10.10 10.33
C THR A 2 7.10 -10.19 9.07
N TYR A 3 6.72 -11.03 8.11
CA TYR A 3 7.41 -11.09 6.82
C TYR A 3 6.83 -10.02 5.89
N THR A 4 7.70 -9.17 5.33
CA THR A 4 7.28 -8.04 4.50
C THR A 4 7.74 -8.24 3.06
N VAL A 5 6.82 -8.10 2.11
CA VAL A 5 7.08 -8.17 0.67
C VAL A 5 6.75 -6.82 0.04
N ALA A 6 7.70 -6.22 -0.67
CA ALA A 6 7.48 -4.98 -1.40
C ALA A 6 6.88 -5.27 -2.79
N LEU A 7 5.70 -4.71 -3.05
CA LEU A 7 5.06 -4.75 -4.37
C LEU A 7 5.37 -3.45 -5.13
N THR A 8 6.05 -3.58 -6.28
CA THR A 8 6.45 -2.45 -7.14
C THR A 8 6.12 -2.74 -8.61
N GLY A 9 6.21 -1.72 -9.46
CA GLY A 9 5.83 -1.77 -10.87
C GLY A 9 5.64 -0.38 -11.47
N GLY A 10 5.70 -0.28 -12.79
CA GLY A 10 5.55 0.98 -13.52
C GLY A 10 4.12 1.54 -13.50
N ILE A 11 3.93 2.70 -14.16
CA ILE A 11 2.60 3.28 -14.40
C ILE A 11 1.78 2.32 -15.27
N GLY A 12 0.51 2.09 -14.90
CA GLY A 12 -0.38 1.20 -15.65
C GLY A 12 -0.10 -0.30 -15.52
N SER A 13 0.85 -0.73 -14.67
CA SER A 13 1.23 -2.14 -14.55
C SER A 13 0.24 -3.02 -13.75
N GLY A 14 -0.87 -2.47 -13.27
CA GLY A 14 -1.87 -3.21 -12.50
C GLY A 14 -1.47 -3.57 -11.07
N LYS A 15 -0.56 -2.80 -10.43
CA LYS A 15 -0.16 -3.03 -9.02
C LYS A 15 -1.35 -3.17 -8.07
N SER A 16 -2.34 -2.29 -8.19
CA SER A 16 -3.54 -2.32 -7.36
C SER A 16 -4.31 -3.63 -7.53
N THR A 17 -4.43 -4.15 -8.76
CA THR A 17 -5.07 -5.45 -9.03
C THR A 17 -4.33 -6.61 -8.33
N VAL A 18 -3.00 -6.58 -8.34
CA VAL A 18 -2.19 -7.59 -7.64
C VAL A 18 -2.32 -7.45 -6.12
N ALA A 19 -2.29 -6.22 -5.61
CA ALA A 19 -2.48 -5.94 -4.18
C ALA A 19 -3.86 -6.43 -3.71
N ASP A 20 -4.91 -6.19 -4.49
CA ASP A 20 -6.26 -6.69 -4.21
C ASP A 20 -6.31 -8.22 -4.23
N ALA A 21 -5.60 -8.88 -5.16
CA ALA A 21 -5.54 -10.35 -5.16
C ALA A 21 -4.92 -10.89 -3.85
N PHE A 22 -3.87 -10.24 -3.33
CA PHE A 22 -3.29 -10.59 -2.03
C PHE A 22 -4.24 -10.32 -0.86
N SER A 23 -4.98 -9.21 -0.89
CA SER A 23 -5.94 -8.89 0.18
C SER A 23 -7.08 -9.91 0.26
N HIS A 24 -7.59 -10.40 -0.89
CA HIS A 24 -8.58 -11.49 -0.94
C HIS A 24 -8.06 -12.82 -0.36
N LEU A 25 -6.73 -13.01 -0.31
CA LEU A 25 -6.08 -14.16 0.32
C LEU A 25 -5.81 -13.94 1.81
N GLY A 26 -6.26 -12.82 2.38
CA GLY A 26 -6.08 -12.48 3.79
C GLY A 26 -4.74 -11.84 4.11
N VAL A 27 -3.98 -11.37 3.11
CA VAL A 27 -2.73 -10.63 3.33
C VAL A 27 -3.05 -9.17 3.61
N ASN A 28 -2.50 -8.64 4.70
CA ASN A 28 -2.58 -7.21 5.00
C ASN A 28 -1.77 -6.42 3.96
N VAL A 29 -2.46 -5.56 3.20
CA VAL A 29 -1.84 -4.65 2.24
C VAL A 29 -1.58 -3.30 2.92
N ILE A 30 -0.34 -2.84 2.85
CA ILE A 30 0.07 -1.52 3.35
C ILE A 30 0.41 -0.67 2.14
N ASP A 31 -0.43 0.34 1.85
CA ASP A 31 -0.26 1.23 0.71
C ASP A 31 0.52 2.50 1.11
N ALA A 32 1.70 2.66 0.50
CA ALA A 32 2.57 3.79 0.78
C ALA A 32 1.99 5.14 0.32
N ASP A 33 1.21 5.16 -0.77
CA ASP A 33 0.61 6.39 -1.29
C ASP A 33 -0.49 6.89 -0.35
N ILE A 34 -1.25 5.97 0.25
CA ILE A 34 -2.25 6.30 1.28
C ILE A 34 -1.56 6.87 2.51
N ILE A 35 -0.51 6.20 2.99
CA ILE A 35 0.24 6.67 4.18
C ILE A 35 0.85 8.05 3.92
N ALA A 36 1.45 8.27 2.75
CA ALA A 36 2.02 9.56 2.39
C ALA A 36 0.99 10.71 2.39
N ARG A 37 -0.28 10.42 2.08
CA ARG A 37 -1.37 11.38 2.19
C ARG A 37 -1.81 11.59 3.64
N GLN A 38 -1.91 10.51 4.41
CA GLN A 38 -2.32 10.57 5.82
C GLN A 38 -1.37 11.39 6.69
N VAL A 39 -0.05 11.29 6.45
CA VAL A 39 0.96 12.02 7.25
C VAL A 39 0.97 13.53 7.00
N VAL A 40 0.27 14.01 5.98
CA VAL A 40 0.13 15.45 5.67
C VAL A 40 -1.31 15.95 5.88
N GLU A 41 -2.19 15.14 6.46
CA GLU A 41 -3.56 15.56 6.77
C GLU A 41 -3.54 16.70 7.81
N PRO A 42 -4.49 17.66 7.73
CA PRO A 42 -4.55 18.75 8.70
C PRO A 42 -4.59 18.24 10.15
N GLY A 43 -3.69 18.76 10.99
CA GLY A 43 -3.58 18.35 12.40
C GLY A 43 -2.64 17.17 12.64
N THR A 44 -2.04 16.60 11.59
CA THR A 44 -0.91 15.68 11.72
C THR A 44 0.42 16.45 11.80
N PRO A 45 1.49 15.88 12.38
CA PRO A 45 2.77 16.56 12.55
C PRO A 45 3.55 16.85 11.26
N GLY A 46 2.97 16.58 10.08
CA GLY A 46 3.62 16.52 8.76
C GLY A 46 4.65 17.60 8.48
#